data_AF-A0A7S1GFT5-F1
#
_entry.id   AF-A0A7S1GFT5-F1
#
_cell.length_a   1.000
_cell.length_b   1.000
_cell.length_c   1.000
_cell.angle_alpha   90.00
_cell.angle_beta   90.00
_cell.angle_gamma   90.00
#
_symmetry.space_group_name_H-M   'P 1'
#
loop_
_entity.id
_entity.type
_entity.pdbx_description
1 polymer ?
#
loop_
_entity_poly.entity_id
_entity_poly.type
_entity_poly.pdbx_seq_one_letter_code
_entity_poly.pdbx_strand_id
1 'polypeptide(L)'
;VQVDAHVLSAAEGEHTETDVAALIAKHRGEIDALAKAVADVVPADGTDGSWFKYDDVCWLRYILSFGTAAASEAAARETIRYRATPEHADLARRVADGSWVRDPGLTVAQRYQVAGVLEGGQKNGGLILSIRAGLSDIHGLKRHLTTEEHKKMFLLFREQAYFYCDAVTRRTGHLARQLLFMDLA
;
A
#
# COMPACT_ATOMS: atom_id res chain seq x y z
N VAL A 1 1.24 -16.87 0.29
CA VAL A 1 0.94 -16.53 -1.12
C VAL A 1 2.13 -15.77 -1.66
N GLN A 2 2.99 -16.47 -2.41
CA GLN A 2 4.10 -15.85 -3.12
C GLN A 2 3.51 -15.37 -4.45
N VAL A 3 3.53 -14.06 -4.70
CA VAL A 3 3.00 -13.51 -5.94
C VAL A 3 4.16 -13.52 -6.94
N ASP A 4 4.26 -14.59 -7.72
CA ASP A 4 5.16 -14.62 -8.86
C ASP A 4 4.64 -13.62 -9.91
N ALA A 5 5.51 -12.68 -10.29
CA ALA A 5 5.19 -11.60 -11.21
C ALA A 5 5.12 -12.14 -12.65
N HIS A 6 4.06 -12.89 -12.99
CA HIS A 6 3.76 -13.21 -14.37
C HIS A 6 3.15 -11.98 -15.07
N VAL A 7 3.84 -11.57 -16.13
CA VAL A 7 3.56 -10.40 -16.96
C VAL A 7 2.31 -10.67 -17.80
N LEU A 8 1.26 -9.86 -17.61
CA LEU A 8 0.17 -9.73 -18.57
C LEU A 8 0.45 -8.51 -19.44
N SER A 9 0.56 -8.71 -20.76
CA SER A 9 0.74 -7.62 -21.71
C SER A 9 -0.50 -6.72 -21.71
N ALA A 10 -0.29 -5.42 -21.49
CA ALA A 10 -1.35 -4.44 -21.48
C ALA A 10 -2.04 -4.37 -22.86
N ALA A 11 -3.37 -4.54 -22.87
CA ALA A 11 -4.18 -4.16 -24.01
C ALA A 11 -4.33 -2.63 -24.04
N GLU A 12 -3.98 -2.03 -25.17
CA GLU A 12 -3.94 -0.58 -25.40
C GLU A 12 -5.34 0.05 -25.29
N GLY A 13 -5.47 0.96 -24.32
CA GLY A 13 -6.53 1.93 -24.21
C GLY A 13 -6.02 3.06 -23.31
N GLU A 14 -5.88 4.27 -23.85
CA GLU A 14 -5.37 5.45 -23.14
C GLU A 14 -6.27 5.82 -21.96
N HIS A 15 -6.00 5.25 -20.79
CA HIS A 15 -6.59 5.67 -19.53
C HIS A 15 -5.75 6.78 -18.92
N THR A 16 -5.87 8.00 -19.47
CA THR A 16 -5.18 9.22 -19.00
C THR A 16 -5.42 9.53 -17.52
N GLU A 17 -6.50 9.01 -16.94
CA GLU A 17 -6.81 9.12 -15.50
C GLU A 17 -5.83 8.37 -14.59
N THR A 18 -5.01 7.48 -15.15
CA THR A 18 -4.04 6.69 -14.38
C THR A 18 -2.59 6.94 -14.78
N ASP A 19 -2.32 7.68 -15.86
CA ASP A 19 -0.97 8.05 -16.26
C ASP A 19 -0.34 8.98 -15.20
N VAL A 20 0.71 8.51 -14.55
CA VAL A 20 1.34 9.23 -13.43
C VAL A 20 1.97 10.53 -13.89
N ALA A 21 2.58 10.58 -15.07
CA ALA A 21 3.22 11.81 -15.57
C ALA A 21 2.17 12.89 -15.87
N ALA A 22 1.06 12.51 -16.52
CA ALA A 22 -0.06 13.40 -16.79
C ALA A 22 -0.71 13.90 -15.49
N LEU A 23 -0.91 13.02 -14.50
CA LEU A 23 -1.45 13.38 -13.19
C LEU A 23 -0.52 14.32 -12.42
N ILE A 24 0.78 14.04 -12.41
CA ILE A 24 1.79 14.90 -11.79
C ILE A 24 1.77 16.28 -12.45
N ALA A 25 1.75 16.36 -13.79
CA ALA A 25 1.70 17.64 -14.50
C ALA A 25 0.43 18.43 -14.15
N LYS A 26 -0.73 17.75 -14.10
CA LYS A 26 -2.02 18.32 -13.73
C LYS A 26 -2.04 18.88 -12.29
N HIS A 27 -1.38 18.18 -11.35
CA HIS A 27 -1.42 18.51 -9.92
C HIS A 27 -0.14 19.16 -9.40
N ARG A 28 0.76 19.59 -10.29
CA ARG A 28 2.11 20.09 -9.94
C ARG A 28 2.09 21.15 -8.84
N GLY A 29 1.23 22.16 -8.96
CA GLY A 29 1.15 23.24 -7.97
C GLY A 29 0.83 22.74 -6.56
N GLU A 30 -0.09 21.79 -6.42
CA GLU A 30 -0.48 21.21 -5.13
C GLU A 30 0.60 20.26 -4.60
N ILE A 31 1.26 19.50 -5.48
CA ILE A 31 2.38 18.62 -5.11
C ILE A 31 3.53 19.44 -4.53
N ASP A 32 3.95 20.50 -5.21
CA ASP A 32 5.06 21.34 -4.79
C ASP A 32 4.72 22.09 -3.49
N ALA A 33 3.47 22.55 -3.35
CA ALA A 33 2.98 23.18 -2.13
C ALA A 33 3.01 22.22 -0.94
N LEU A 34 2.55 20.97 -1.11
CA LEU A 34 2.58 19.96 -0.06
C LEU A 34 4.02 19.59 0.30
N ALA A 35 4.87 19.31 -0.70
CA ALA A 35 6.28 18.96 -0.50
C ALA A 35 7.01 20.04 0.31
N LYS A 36 6.78 21.32 -0.01
CA LYS A 36 7.31 22.45 0.74
C LYS A 36 6.73 22.52 2.15
N ALA A 37 5.41 22.30 2.31
CA ALA A 37 4.73 22.39 3.59
C ALA A 37 5.21 21.33 4.59
N VAL A 38 5.70 20.17 4.14
CA VAL A 38 6.20 19.10 5.02
C VAL A 38 7.71 18.92 4.99
N ALA A 39 8.46 19.79 4.30
CA ALA A 39 9.89 19.64 4.09
C ALA A 39 10.70 19.59 5.41
N ASP A 40 10.19 20.20 6.48
CA ASP A 40 10.83 20.21 7.81
C ASP A 40 10.83 18.85 8.51
N VAL A 41 9.91 17.94 8.13
CA VAL A 41 9.79 16.60 8.74
C VAL A 41 10.23 15.47 7.80
N VAL A 42 10.43 15.75 6.51
CA VAL A 42 10.90 14.75 5.55
C VAL A 42 12.40 14.50 5.77
N PRO A 43 12.85 13.23 5.87
CA PRO A 43 14.27 12.92 5.98
C PRO A 43 15.08 13.43 4.78
N ALA A 44 16.33 13.83 5.02
CA ALA A 44 17.17 14.52 4.04
C ALA A 44 17.48 13.69 2.78
N ASP A 45 17.49 12.37 2.90
CA ASP A 45 17.69 11.44 1.77
C ASP A 45 16.39 11.16 0.98
N GLY A 46 15.26 11.74 1.42
CA GLY A 46 13.95 11.55 0.81
C GLY A 46 13.36 10.16 1.03
N THR A 47 13.85 9.39 2.02
CA THR A 47 13.33 8.06 2.37
C THR A 47 13.06 7.93 3.86
N ASP A 48 12.32 6.91 4.30
CA ASP A 48 12.15 6.59 5.72
C ASP A 48 13.24 5.61 6.23
N GLY A 49 14.37 5.49 5.52
CA GLY A 49 15.37 4.45 5.77
C GLY A 49 14.99 3.08 5.22
N SER A 50 13.91 2.99 4.44
CA SER A 50 13.45 1.77 3.76
C SER A 50 13.27 1.99 2.25
N TRP A 51 12.44 1.16 1.61
CA TRP A 51 12.09 1.27 0.18
C TRP A 51 11.16 2.45 -0.13
N PHE A 52 10.52 3.05 0.88
CA PHE A 52 9.54 4.11 0.72
C PHE A 52 10.21 5.44 0.37
N LYS A 53 9.67 6.15 -0.62
CA LYS A 53 10.22 7.42 -1.11
C LYS A 53 9.22 8.55 -0.90
N TYR A 54 9.71 9.69 -0.41
CA TYR A 54 8.98 10.94 -0.21
C TYR A 54 9.14 11.86 -1.44
N ASP A 55 8.66 11.40 -2.60
CA ASP A 55 8.78 12.09 -3.89
C ASP A 55 7.41 12.49 -4.48
N ASP A 56 7.42 13.03 -5.71
CA ASP A 56 6.21 13.47 -6.40
C ASP A 56 5.11 12.42 -6.47
N VAL A 57 5.47 11.13 -6.62
CA VAL A 57 4.49 10.03 -6.65
C VAL A 57 3.85 9.85 -5.28
N CYS A 58 4.62 9.98 -4.20
CA CYS A 58 4.10 9.97 -2.83
C CYS A 58 3.11 11.11 -2.61
N TRP A 59 3.50 12.34 -2.95
CA TRP A 59 2.67 13.52 -2.75
C TRP A 59 1.43 13.53 -3.63
N LEU A 60 1.55 13.07 -4.88
CA LEU A 60 0.40 12.88 -5.76
C LEU A 60 -0.68 12.02 -5.08
N ARG A 61 -0.34 10.94 -4.37
CA ARG A 61 -1.33 10.09 -3.68
C ARG A 61 -2.13 10.84 -2.63
N TYR A 62 -1.51 11.77 -1.91
CA TYR A 62 -2.22 12.65 -0.98
C TYR A 62 -3.14 13.62 -1.71
N ILE A 63 -2.64 14.28 -2.76
CA ILE A 63 -3.45 15.21 -3.55
C ILE A 63 -4.66 14.50 -4.17
N LEU A 64 -4.50 13.26 -4.67
CA LEU A 64 -5.62 12.47 -5.18
C LEU A 64 -6.61 12.03 -4.09
N SER A 65 -6.17 11.92 -2.83
CA SER A 65 -7.03 11.48 -1.71
C SER A 65 -7.75 12.64 -1.03
N PHE A 66 -7.10 13.80 -0.88
CA PHE A 66 -7.59 14.93 -0.10
C PHE A 66 -7.84 16.20 -0.96
N GLY A 67 -7.48 16.17 -2.24
CA GLY A 67 -7.75 17.23 -3.21
C GLY A 67 -6.71 18.34 -3.26
N THR A 68 -6.24 18.82 -2.10
CA THR A 68 -5.31 19.97 -2.00
C THR A 68 -4.16 19.71 -1.02
N ALA A 69 -3.09 20.49 -1.14
CA ALA A 69 -1.96 20.48 -0.23
C ALA A 69 -2.38 20.78 1.21
N ALA A 70 -3.21 21.81 1.40
CA ALA A 70 -3.70 22.22 2.72
C ALA A 70 -4.52 21.12 3.41
N ALA A 71 -5.37 20.40 2.66
CA ALA A 71 -6.14 19.28 3.20
C ALA A 71 -5.28 18.03 3.46
N SER A 72 -4.14 17.92 2.77
CA SER A 72 -3.22 16.79 2.85
C SER A 72 -2.18 16.89 3.96
N GLU A 73 -1.81 18.11 4.36
CA GLU A 73 -0.63 18.36 5.20
C GLU A 73 -0.64 17.56 6.51
N ALA A 74 -1.74 17.60 7.27
CA ALA A 74 -1.85 16.91 8.54
C ALA A 74 -1.67 15.39 8.40
N ALA A 75 -2.27 14.79 7.36
CA ALA A 75 -2.15 13.36 7.09
C ALA A 75 -0.74 12.98 6.63
N ALA A 76 -0.09 13.82 5.82
CA ALA A 76 1.28 13.60 5.36
C ALA A 76 2.28 13.65 6.53
N ARG A 77 2.19 14.69 7.39
CA ARG A 77 3.03 14.82 8.59
C ARG A 77 2.83 13.64 9.55
N GLU A 78 1.58 13.26 9.80
CA GLU A 78 1.27 12.12 10.65
C GLU A 78 1.83 10.82 10.09
N THR A 79 1.75 10.62 8.78
CA THR A 79 2.30 9.42 8.14
C THR A 79 3.82 9.38 8.23
N ILE A 80 4.51 10.51 8.01
CA ILE A 80 5.97 10.58 8.18
C ILE A 80 6.36 10.20 9.62
N ARG A 81 5.68 10.80 10.61
CA ARG A 81 5.88 10.48 12.04
C ARG A 81 5.60 9.02 12.36
N TYR A 82 4.52 8.47 11.81
CA TYR A 82 4.10 7.09 12.01
C TYR A 82 5.09 6.09 11.42
N ARG A 83 5.58 6.35 10.20
CA ARG A 83 6.58 5.50 9.52
C ARG A 83 7.92 5.51 10.23
N ALA A 84 8.28 6.60 10.91
CA ALA A 84 9.48 6.68 11.75
C ALA A 84 9.39 5.87 13.06
N THR A 85 8.22 5.31 13.40
CA THR A 85 8.11 4.47 14.61
C THR A 85 8.87 3.14 14.45
N PRO A 86 9.50 2.60 15.52
CA PRO A 86 10.22 1.33 15.43
C PRO A 86 9.33 0.16 14.95
N GLU A 87 8.04 0.19 15.30
CA GLU A 87 7.07 -0.80 14.84
C GLU A 87 6.95 -0.76 13.30
N HIS A 88 6.77 0.42 12.70
CA HIS A 88 6.62 0.55 11.24
C HIS A 88 7.91 0.30 10.49
N ALA A 89 9.04 0.75 11.03
CA ALA A 89 10.34 0.46 10.45
C ALA A 89 10.60 -1.06 10.37
N ASP A 90 10.21 -1.84 11.39
CA ASP A 90 10.28 -3.30 11.33
C ASP A 90 9.37 -3.89 10.25
N LEU A 91 8.12 -3.41 10.14
CA LEU A 91 7.18 -3.87 9.11
C LEU A 91 7.73 -3.61 7.70
N ALA A 92 8.19 -2.40 7.43
CA ALA A 92 8.74 -2.01 6.13
C ALA A 92 9.97 -2.86 5.76
N ARG A 93 10.87 -3.10 6.72
CA ARG A 93 12.04 -3.98 6.54
C ARG A 93 11.61 -5.41 6.19
N ARG A 94 10.66 -5.98 6.93
CA ARG A 94 10.18 -7.35 6.73
C ARG A 94 9.44 -7.55 5.41
N VAL A 95 8.77 -6.50 4.93
CA VAL A 95 8.17 -6.50 3.59
C VAL A 95 9.26 -6.46 2.52
N ALA A 96 10.25 -5.59 2.68
CA ALA A 96 11.36 -5.43 1.73
C ALA A 96 12.19 -6.70 1.54
N ASP A 97 12.53 -7.38 2.64
CA ASP A 97 13.35 -8.61 2.64
C ASP A 97 12.52 -9.89 2.43
N GLY A 98 11.19 -9.76 2.31
CA GLY A 98 10.27 -10.87 2.13
C GLY A 98 10.04 -11.74 3.37
N SER A 99 10.64 -11.44 4.52
CA SER A 99 10.50 -12.24 5.75
C SER A 99 9.10 -12.14 6.38
N TRP A 100 8.27 -11.20 5.95
CA TRP A 100 6.87 -11.09 6.39
C TRP A 100 6.06 -12.37 6.15
N VAL A 101 6.39 -13.17 5.13
CA VAL A 101 5.69 -14.44 4.82
C VAL A 101 5.86 -15.49 5.92
N ARG A 102 6.86 -15.32 6.80
CA ARG A 102 7.15 -16.21 7.92
C ARG A 102 6.56 -15.70 9.24
N ASP A 103 5.73 -14.65 9.21
CA ASP A 103 5.07 -14.15 10.41
C ASP A 103 4.17 -15.24 11.04
N PRO A 104 4.31 -15.54 12.34
CA PRO A 104 3.46 -16.52 13.00
C PRO A 104 1.97 -16.13 12.96
N GLY A 105 1.67 -14.83 13.11
CA GLY A 105 0.31 -14.30 13.05
C GLY A 105 -0.32 -14.54 11.68
N LEU A 106 0.45 -14.38 10.61
CA LEU A 106 0.01 -14.71 9.25
C LEU A 106 -0.32 -16.20 9.09
N THR A 107 0.55 -17.08 9.61
CA THR A 107 0.37 -18.54 9.51
C THR A 107 -0.88 -19.00 10.26
N VAL A 108 -1.13 -18.41 11.43
CA VAL A 108 -2.36 -18.68 12.21
C VAL A 108 -3.57 -18.15 11.45
N ALA A 109 -3.51 -16.90 10.96
CA ALA A 109 -4.65 -16.27 10.30
C ALA A 109 -5.10 -16.98 9.03
N GLN A 110 -4.18 -17.52 8.24
CA GLN A 110 -4.50 -18.31 7.04
C GLN A 110 -5.36 -19.55 7.32
N ARG A 111 -5.43 -20.03 8.58
CA ARG A 111 -6.30 -21.15 8.97
C ARG A 111 -7.75 -20.72 9.21
N TYR A 112 -7.96 -19.45 9.54
CA TYR A 112 -9.27 -18.93 9.98
C TYR A 112 -9.85 -17.88 9.03
N GLN A 113 -9.03 -17.30 8.16
CA GLN A 113 -9.45 -16.31 7.18
C GLN A 113 -9.38 -16.92 5.78
N VAL A 114 -10.46 -16.76 5.03
CA VAL A 114 -10.52 -17.15 3.62
C VAL A 114 -10.27 -15.92 2.77
N ALA A 115 -8.99 -15.62 2.54
CA ALA A 115 -8.57 -14.50 1.70
C ALA A 115 -7.45 -14.91 0.75
N GLY A 116 -7.44 -14.35 -0.45
CA GLY A 116 -6.45 -14.66 -1.47
C GLY A 116 -6.35 -13.57 -2.52
N VAL A 117 -5.18 -13.49 -3.16
CA VAL A 117 -4.97 -12.64 -4.32
C VAL A 117 -5.66 -13.30 -5.52
N LEU A 118 -6.50 -12.56 -6.23
CA LEU A 118 -7.06 -13.04 -7.49
C LEU A 118 -6.02 -12.84 -8.60
N GLU A 119 -5.66 -13.94 -9.27
CA GLU A 119 -4.81 -13.91 -10.45
C GLU A 119 -5.50 -13.16 -11.61
N GLY A 120 -4.71 -12.60 -12.52
CA GLY A 120 -5.22 -11.79 -13.63
C GLY A 120 -5.12 -10.27 -13.41
N GLY A 121 -4.96 -9.82 -12.15
CA GLY A 121 -4.65 -8.44 -11.79
C GLY A 121 -5.67 -7.38 -12.28
N GLN A 122 -5.47 -6.13 -11.88
CA GLN A 122 -6.10 -5.01 -12.59
C GLN A 122 -5.36 -4.74 -13.90
N LYS A 123 -6.02 -4.09 -14.88
CA LYS A 123 -5.39 -3.70 -16.16
C LYS A 123 -4.07 -2.92 -15.99
N ASN A 124 -3.95 -2.13 -14.92
CA ASN A 124 -2.76 -1.36 -14.55
C ASN A 124 -1.73 -2.14 -13.69
N GLY A 125 -1.94 -3.45 -13.48
CA GLY A 125 -1.10 -4.29 -12.63
C GLY A 125 -1.38 -4.18 -11.13
N GLY A 126 -2.41 -3.45 -10.71
CA GLY A 126 -2.83 -3.34 -9.32
C GLY A 126 -3.29 -4.67 -8.70
N LEU A 127 -3.17 -4.77 -7.38
CA LEU A 127 -3.51 -5.96 -6.60
C LEU A 127 -5.04 -6.11 -6.48
N ILE A 128 -5.58 -7.31 -6.67
CA ILE A 128 -6.97 -7.64 -6.33
C ILE A 128 -6.96 -8.67 -5.20
N LEU A 129 -7.51 -8.29 -4.04
CA LEU A 129 -7.64 -9.17 -2.88
C LEU A 129 -9.10 -9.59 -2.73
N SER A 130 -9.37 -10.89 -2.81
CA SER A 130 -10.68 -11.47 -2.49
C SER A 130 -10.69 -11.95 -1.04
N ILE A 131 -11.70 -11.53 -0.28
CA ILE A 131 -11.93 -11.93 1.10
C ILE A 131 -13.33 -12.52 1.18
N ARG A 132 -13.44 -13.82 1.49
CA ARG A 132 -14.70 -14.51 1.76
C ARG A 132 -15.00 -14.46 3.25
N ALA A 133 -15.54 -13.32 3.68
CA ALA A 133 -15.80 -13.05 5.09
C ALA A 133 -16.82 -14.04 5.67
N GLY A 134 -17.83 -14.46 4.89
CA GLY A 134 -18.84 -15.44 5.31
C GLY A 134 -18.27 -16.82 5.64
N LEU A 135 -17.12 -17.18 5.08
CA LEU A 135 -16.43 -18.45 5.36
C LEU A 135 -15.32 -18.35 6.40
N SER A 136 -15.05 -17.15 6.92
CA SER A 136 -13.96 -16.94 7.88
C SER A 136 -14.41 -17.20 9.31
N ASP A 137 -13.65 -17.99 10.08
CA ASP A 137 -13.89 -18.24 11.51
C ASP A 137 -13.20 -17.17 12.37
N ILE A 138 -13.83 -16.01 12.46
CA ILE A 138 -13.31 -14.88 13.26
C ILE A 138 -13.26 -15.20 14.75
N HIS A 139 -14.12 -16.08 15.26
CA HIS A 139 -14.09 -16.50 16.65
C HIS A 139 -12.88 -17.38 16.93
N GLY A 140 -12.58 -18.34 16.05
CA GLY A 140 -11.37 -19.16 16.10
C GLY A 140 -10.11 -18.30 16.01
N LEU A 141 -10.08 -17.32 15.10
CA LEU A 141 -8.96 -16.38 14.97
C LEU A 141 -8.66 -15.64 16.28
N LYS A 142 -9.69 -15.06 16.91
CA LYS A 142 -9.58 -14.31 18.17
C LYS A 142 -9.18 -15.17 19.38
N ARG A 143 -9.34 -16.50 19.30
CA ARG A 143 -8.85 -17.43 20.34
C ARG A 143 -7.36 -17.72 20.22
N HIS A 144 -6.78 -17.51 19.03
CA HIS A 144 -5.39 -17.87 18.73
C HIS A 144 -4.48 -16.66 18.52
N LEU A 145 -5.04 -15.49 18.25
CA LEU A 145 -4.30 -14.23 18.14
C LEU A 145 -4.79 -13.23 19.18
N THR A 146 -3.85 -12.58 19.85
CA THR A 146 -4.10 -11.36 20.61
C THR A 146 -4.53 -10.22 19.70
N THR A 147 -5.16 -9.20 20.27
CA THR A 147 -5.54 -7.97 19.53
C THR A 147 -4.33 -7.33 18.84
N GLU A 148 -3.18 -7.28 19.51
CA GLU A 148 -1.97 -6.68 18.94
C GLU A 148 -1.37 -7.52 17.81
N GLU A 149 -1.35 -8.85 17.93
CA GLU A 149 -0.92 -9.72 16.82
C GLU A 149 -1.85 -9.59 15.60
N HIS A 150 -3.16 -9.53 15.85
CA HIS A 150 -4.14 -9.34 14.79
C HIS A 150 -3.98 -7.98 14.09
N LYS A 151 -3.76 -6.91 14.86
CA LYS A 151 -3.46 -5.56 14.34
C LYS A 151 -2.16 -5.56 13.54
N LYS A 152 -1.07 -6.11 14.08
CA LYS A 152 0.23 -6.22 13.42
C LYS A 152 0.12 -6.94 12.08
N MET A 153 -0.64 -8.04 12.03
CA MET A 153 -0.90 -8.78 10.80
C MET A 153 -1.58 -7.90 9.74
N PHE A 154 -2.61 -7.12 10.11
CA PHE A 154 -3.24 -6.20 9.16
C PHE A 154 -2.30 -5.10 8.69
N LEU A 155 -1.44 -4.58 9.56
CA LEU A 155 -0.42 -3.60 9.18
C LEU A 155 0.59 -4.21 8.20
N LEU A 156 1.03 -5.46 8.41
CA LEU A 156 1.88 -6.19 7.47
C LEU A 156 1.23 -6.33 6.09
N PHE A 157 -0.05 -6.72 6.02
CA PHE A 157 -0.77 -6.83 4.75
C PHE A 157 -0.90 -5.49 4.04
N ARG A 158 -1.17 -4.41 4.79
CA ARG A 158 -1.26 -3.05 4.22
C ARG A 158 0.08 -2.58 3.68
N GLU A 159 1.16 -2.79 4.44
CA GLU A 159 2.52 -2.41 4.02
C GLU A 159 2.96 -3.21 2.80
N GLN A 160 2.67 -4.51 2.76
CA GLN A 160 2.94 -5.36 1.59
C GLN A 160 2.14 -4.91 0.35
N ALA A 161 0.85 -4.61 0.52
CA ALA A 161 0.01 -4.14 -0.58
C ALA A 161 0.49 -2.80 -1.12
N TYR A 162 0.90 -1.88 -0.24
CA TYR A 162 1.49 -0.61 -0.64
C TYR A 162 2.81 -0.84 -1.38
N PHE A 163 3.74 -1.61 -0.81
CA PHE A 163 5.02 -1.93 -1.43
C PHE A 163 4.85 -2.45 -2.86
N TYR A 164 3.96 -3.42 -3.03
CA TYR A 164 3.64 -3.98 -4.34
C TYR A 164 3.07 -2.92 -5.29
N CYS A 165 2.04 -2.17 -4.87
CA CYS A 165 1.40 -1.19 -5.74
C CYS A 165 2.34 -0.02 -6.09
N ASP A 166 3.22 0.40 -5.17
CA ASP A 166 4.22 1.43 -5.43
C ASP A 166 5.25 0.95 -6.45
N ALA A 167 5.77 -0.27 -6.28
CA ALA A 167 6.69 -0.87 -7.23
C ALA A 167 6.06 -1.00 -8.63
N VAL A 168 4.81 -1.46 -8.73
CA VAL A 168 4.07 -1.53 -9.99
C VAL A 168 3.89 -0.13 -10.58
N THR A 169 3.44 0.85 -9.79
CA THR A 169 3.20 2.23 -10.25
C THR A 169 4.46 2.83 -10.88
N ARG A 170 5.59 2.70 -10.18
CA ARG A 170 6.87 3.24 -10.63
C ARG A 170 7.39 2.53 -11.87
N ARG A 171 7.16 1.22 -11.98
CA ARG A 171 7.58 0.41 -13.13
C ARG A 171 6.74 0.68 -14.38
N THR A 172 5.43 0.86 -14.24
CA THR A 172 4.50 0.98 -15.38
C THR A 172 4.19 2.41 -15.77
N GLY A 173 4.52 3.39 -14.91
CA GLY A 173 4.09 4.78 -15.08
C GLY A 173 2.58 4.98 -14.91
N HIS A 174 1.85 3.97 -14.44
CA HIS A 174 0.40 4.02 -14.24
C HIS A 174 0.06 3.78 -12.78
N LEU A 175 -0.85 4.58 -12.21
CA LEU A 175 -1.24 4.48 -10.80
C LEU A 175 -1.85 3.10 -10.52
N ALA A 176 -1.13 2.26 -9.78
CA ALA A 176 -1.61 0.98 -9.30
C ALA A 176 -2.22 1.15 -7.90
N ARG A 177 -3.36 0.51 -7.68
CA ARG A 177 -4.08 0.51 -6.40
C ARG A 177 -4.47 -0.91 -5.99
N GLN A 178 -4.73 -1.11 -4.71
CA GLN A 178 -5.36 -2.33 -4.23
C GLN A 178 -6.88 -2.23 -4.43
N LEU A 179 -7.49 -3.27 -4.99
CA LEU A 179 -8.93 -3.48 -4.97
C LEU A 179 -9.23 -4.62 -3.99
N LEU A 180 -10.26 -4.42 -3.18
CA LEU A 180 -10.73 -5.39 -2.20
C LEU A 180 -12.13 -5.85 -2.58
N PHE A 181 -12.26 -7.14 -2.86
CA PHE A 181 -13.55 -7.80 -3.09
C PHE A 181 -13.93 -8.54 -1.81
N MET A 182 -15.03 -8.12 -1.19
CA MET A 182 -15.53 -8.73 0.03
C MET A 182 -16.79 -9.54 -0.28
N ASP A 183 -16.65 -10.86 -0.26
CA ASP A 183 -17.74 -11.80 -0.38
C ASP A 183 -18.33 -12.06 1.02
N LEU A 184 -19.56 -11.59 1.20
CA LEU A 184 -20.32 -11.68 2.45
C LEU A 184 -21.31 -12.86 2.46
N ALA A 185 -21.42 -13.60 1.34
CA ALA A 185 -22.37 -14.69 1.18
C ALA A 185 -21.86 -16.02 1.76
#